data_AF-A0A2E2XG15-F1
#
_entry.id   AF-A0A2E2XG15-F1
#
_cell.length_a   1.000
_cell.length_b   1.000
_cell.length_c   1.000
_cell.angle_alpha   90.00
_cell.angle_beta   90.00
_cell.angle_gamma   90.00
#
_symmetry.space_group_name_H-M   'P 1'
#
loop_
_entity.id
_entity.type
_entity.pdbx_description
1 polymer ?
#
loop_
_entity_poly.entity_id
_entity_poly.type
_entity_poly.pdbx_seq_one_letter_code
_entity_poly.pdbx_strand_id
1 'polypeptide(L)'
;MSDEEQKCKCPPEGLPPWMGTFADLMSLLMCFFVLLLSFSEMDAMKFKRLAGSMAQAFGVQNKLNVTDVPKGTSIIAQEFSPAIPEPTPINEIWQKTQDLTQSSLDFECDQEFDVEQGDVNNEAGAKVRVKEKLEELIAQTEQGAVEIAQALHDQIAKGEIEVETRGRKIIIRIREKGSFKTASAELNDDYYDVIDEIREVLRAKPGKVFVEGHTDNIPITTARFRSNWELSSSRAVSVAHELMKDGINERRFAIAGYADTVPLVANNSRDNRSRNRRVEIVIQQGLDESLSDEDVKLLQEEGSDLLRDLDLDPEYLFDLKPDEIF
;
A
#
# COMPACT_ATOMS: atom_id res chain seq x y z
N MET A 1 28.38 -89.19 -51.19
CA MET A 1 28.87 -88.09 -50.34
C MET A 1 27.62 -87.43 -49.79
N SER A 2 27.53 -87.41 -48.47
CA SER A 2 26.38 -86.99 -47.66
C SER A 2 26.37 -85.46 -47.55
N ASP A 3 25.42 -84.82 -48.21
CA ASP A 3 25.12 -83.40 -47.98
C ASP A 3 23.83 -83.33 -47.18
N GLU A 4 23.97 -83.43 -45.85
CA GLU A 4 22.91 -83.06 -44.91
C GLU A 4 22.76 -81.54 -44.96
N GLU A 5 21.65 -81.07 -45.53
CA GLU A 5 21.25 -79.65 -45.49
C GLU A 5 21.11 -79.20 -44.03
N GLN A 6 22.11 -78.48 -43.55
CA GLN A 6 22.12 -77.88 -42.23
C GLN A 6 21.14 -76.69 -42.24
N LYS A 7 19.86 -76.95 -41.92
CA LYS A 7 18.84 -75.91 -41.74
C LYS A 7 19.34 -74.89 -40.72
N CYS A 8 19.57 -73.64 -41.17
CA CYS A 8 19.80 -72.51 -40.29
C CYS A 8 18.70 -72.44 -39.24
N LYS A 9 19.08 -72.58 -37.96
CA LYS A 9 18.19 -72.29 -36.84
C LYS A 9 18.01 -70.77 -36.77
N CYS A 10 16.99 -70.26 -37.45
CA CYS A 10 16.53 -68.89 -37.23
C CYS A 10 16.12 -68.77 -35.74
N PRO A 11 16.55 -67.73 -35.01
CA PRO A 11 16.04 -67.48 -33.67
C PRO A 11 14.51 -67.26 -33.75
N PRO A 12 13.75 -67.68 -32.74
CA PRO A 12 12.30 -67.56 -32.74
C PRO A 12 11.88 -66.09 -32.95
N GLU A 13 10.85 -65.88 -33.77
CA GLU A 13 10.28 -64.55 -33.96
C GLU A 13 9.66 -64.05 -32.64
N GLY A 14 10.23 -63.00 -32.08
CA GLY A 14 9.77 -62.41 -30.82
C GLY A 14 10.85 -61.57 -30.15
N LEU A 15 10.41 -60.57 -29.39
CA LEU A 15 11.29 -59.77 -28.56
C LEU A 15 11.89 -60.66 -27.45
N PRO A 16 13.20 -60.56 -27.17
CA PRO A 16 13.82 -61.42 -26.19
C PRO A 16 13.26 -61.13 -24.78
N PRO A 17 13.03 -62.15 -23.94
CA PRO A 17 12.31 -62.00 -22.67
C PRO A 17 12.88 -60.96 -21.71
N TRP A 18 14.20 -60.74 -21.73
CA TRP A 18 14.88 -59.75 -20.89
C TRP A 18 14.50 -58.30 -21.22
N MET A 19 14.06 -58.04 -22.45
CA MET A 19 13.65 -56.70 -22.88
C MET A 19 12.33 -56.27 -22.23
N GLY A 20 11.43 -57.21 -21.95
CA GLY A 20 10.19 -56.95 -21.23
C GLY A 20 10.46 -56.49 -19.79
N THR A 21 11.33 -57.20 -19.06
CA THR A 21 11.72 -56.83 -17.70
C THR A 21 12.52 -55.52 -17.64
N PHE A 22 13.31 -55.23 -18.69
CA PHE A 22 14.03 -53.98 -18.80
C PHE A 22 13.09 -52.79 -19.03
N ALA A 23 12.10 -52.95 -19.91
CA ALA A 23 11.08 -51.94 -20.16
C ALA A 23 10.23 -51.66 -18.91
N ASP A 24 9.89 -52.70 -18.14
CA ASP A 24 9.15 -52.55 -16.87
C ASP A 24 9.96 -51.76 -15.83
N LEU A 25 11.26 -52.08 -15.68
CA LEU A 25 12.15 -51.34 -14.76
C LEU A 25 12.33 -49.88 -15.16
N MET A 26 12.50 -49.59 -16.47
CA MET A 26 12.59 -48.21 -16.97
C MET A 26 11.27 -47.44 -16.76
N SER A 27 10.12 -48.11 -16.87
CA SER A 27 8.80 -47.51 -16.65
C SER A 27 8.58 -47.18 -15.17
N LEU A 28 9.00 -48.06 -14.26
CA LEU A 28 8.97 -47.79 -12.81
C LEU A 28 9.90 -46.63 -12.43
N LEU A 29 11.08 -46.57 -13.04
CA LEU A 29 12.04 -45.49 -12.81
C LEU A 29 11.51 -44.14 -13.32
N MET A 30 10.88 -44.12 -14.50
CA MET A 30 10.19 -42.94 -15.03
C MET A 30 9.06 -42.49 -14.09
N CYS A 31 8.19 -43.42 -13.67
CA CYS A 31 7.10 -43.11 -12.75
C CYS A 31 7.62 -42.57 -11.40
N PHE A 32 8.71 -43.14 -10.89
CA PHE A 32 9.38 -42.66 -9.68
C PHE A 32 9.92 -41.23 -9.83
N PHE A 33 10.58 -40.90 -10.94
CA PHE A 33 11.06 -39.53 -11.19
C PHE A 33 9.91 -38.53 -11.41
N VAL A 34 8.81 -38.94 -12.03
CA VAL A 34 7.60 -38.10 -12.15
C VAL A 34 7.00 -37.81 -10.77
N LEU A 35 6.96 -38.81 -9.88
CA LEU A 35 6.51 -38.61 -8.48
C LEU A 35 7.47 -37.70 -7.71
N LEU A 36 8.78 -37.87 -7.85
CA LEU A 36 9.76 -36.98 -7.22
C LEU A 36 9.66 -35.55 -7.74
N LEU A 37 9.44 -35.37 -9.05
CA LEU A 37 9.24 -34.05 -9.64
C LEU A 37 7.92 -33.42 -9.16
N SER A 38 6.88 -34.22 -8.92
CA SER A 38 5.63 -33.74 -8.33
C SER A 38 5.75 -33.29 -6.87
N PHE A 39 6.75 -33.79 -6.13
CA PHE A 39 7.06 -33.34 -4.77
C PHE A 39 8.13 -32.24 -4.72
N SER A 40 8.83 -31.98 -5.83
CA SER A 40 9.94 -31.03 -5.90
C SER A 40 9.49 -29.58 -6.07
N GLU A 41 8.27 -29.32 -6.51
CA GLU A 41 7.64 -28.02 -6.28
C GLU A 41 6.94 -28.07 -4.93
N MET A 42 7.72 -27.83 -3.87
CA MET A 42 7.14 -27.48 -2.58
C MET A 42 6.48 -26.11 -2.72
N ASP A 43 5.21 -26.13 -3.09
CA ASP A 43 4.31 -25.01 -2.89
C ASP A 43 4.09 -24.88 -1.37
N ALA A 44 4.76 -23.90 -0.78
CA ALA A 44 4.69 -23.62 0.65
C ALA A 44 3.23 -23.49 1.13
N MET A 45 2.32 -23.03 0.25
CA MET A 45 0.89 -22.91 0.52
C MET A 45 0.23 -24.28 0.72
N LYS A 46 0.50 -25.27 -0.15
CA LYS A 46 -0.11 -26.62 -0.04
C LYS A 46 0.38 -27.37 1.20
N PHE A 47 1.66 -27.22 1.55
CA PHE A 47 2.19 -27.81 2.78
C PHE A 47 1.57 -27.17 4.03
N LYS A 48 1.39 -25.84 4.03
CA LYS A 48 0.70 -25.09 5.10
C LYS A 48 -0.77 -25.51 5.24
N ARG A 49 -1.47 -25.76 4.12
CA ARG A 49 -2.85 -26.28 4.10
C ARG A 49 -2.95 -27.70 4.68
N LEU A 50 -2.03 -28.59 4.32
CA LEU A 50 -1.97 -29.94 4.90
C LEU A 50 -1.63 -29.90 6.39
N ALA A 51 -0.63 -29.12 6.79
CA ALA A 51 -0.25 -28.95 8.19
C ALA A 51 -1.38 -28.31 9.04
N GLY A 52 -2.09 -27.31 8.50
CA GLY A 52 -3.24 -26.69 9.13
C GLY A 52 -4.41 -27.66 9.31
N SER A 53 -4.74 -28.44 8.28
CA SER A 53 -5.80 -29.47 8.36
C SER A 53 -5.47 -30.57 9.37
N MET A 54 -4.19 -30.95 9.48
CA MET A 54 -3.73 -31.98 10.41
C MET A 54 -3.72 -31.45 11.85
N ALA A 55 -3.26 -30.21 12.08
CA ALA A 55 -3.35 -29.53 13.37
C ALA A 55 -4.82 -29.37 13.84
N GLN A 56 -5.74 -29.06 12.93
CA GLN A 56 -7.17 -28.98 13.22
C GLN A 56 -7.77 -30.34 13.58
N ALA A 57 -7.39 -31.40 12.87
CA ALA A 57 -7.81 -32.78 13.18
C ALA A 57 -7.23 -33.31 14.51
N PHE A 58 -6.04 -32.84 14.90
CA PHE A 58 -5.42 -33.13 16.19
C PHE A 58 -5.89 -32.22 17.33
N GLY A 59 -6.83 -31.31 17.07
CA GLY A 59 -7.48 -30.51 18.10
C GLY A 59 -6.52 -29.55 18.78
N VAL A 60 -6.07 -28.52 18.05
CA VAL A 60 -5.51 -27.32 18.68
C VAL A 60 -6.60 -26.77 19.60
N GLN A 61 -6.38 -26.89 20.92
CA GLN A 61 -7.23 -26.27 21.91
C GLN A 61 -7.24 -24.77 21.64
N ASN A 62 -8.39 -24.23 21.25
CA ASN A 62 -8.62 -22.79 21.25
C ASN A 62 -8.27 -22.28 22.65
N LYS A 63 -7.14 -21.58 22.76
CA LYS A 63 -6.89 -20.72 23.92
C LYS A 63 -7.93 -19.61 23.85
N LEU A 64 -8.98 -19.76 24.66
CA LEU A 64 -9.89 -18.66 24.97
C LEU A 64 -9.06 -17.51 25.51
N ASN A 65 -9.00 -16.40 24.76
CA ASN A 65 -8.45 -15.15 25.29
C ASN A 65 -9.39 -14.66 26.39
N VAL A 66 -8.89 -14.64 27.62
CA VAL A 66 -9.61 -14.31 28.87
C VAL A 66 -9.85 -12.79 28.98
N THR A 67 -10.12 -12.10 27.86
CA THR A 67 -10.32 -10.64 27.82
C THR A 67 -11.71 -10.21 27.35
N ASP A 68 -12.66 -11.14 27.25
CA ASP A 68 -14.07 -10.78 27.21
C ASP A 68 -14.66 -10.87 28.62
N VAL A 69 -15.24 -9.76 29.09
CA VAL A 69 -15.96 -9.73 30.36
C VAL A 69 -17.19 -10.64 30.22
N PRO A 70 -17.30 -11.73 31.01
CA PRO A 70 -18.45 -12.61 30.92
C PRO A 70 -19.70 -11.83 31.31
N LYS A 71 -20.66 -11.73 30.38
CA LYS A 71 -21.97 -11.13 30.65
C LYS A 71 -22.71 -12.04 31.61
N GLY A 72 -22.73 -11.64 32.89
CA GLY A 72 -23.36 -12.39 33.96
C GLY A 72 -24.86 -12.51 33.75
N THR A 73 -25.32 -13.73 33.48
CA THR A 73 -26.73 -14.10 33.57
C THR A 73 -26.88 -15.17 34.65
N SER A 74 -27.10 -14.75 35.90
CA SER A 74 -27.83 -15.56 36.87
C SER A 74 -28.21 -14.73 38.09
N ILE A 75 -29.36 -15.08 38.64
CA ILE A 75 -30.22 -14.30 39.52
C ILE A 75 -30.02 -14.88 40.93
N ILE A 76 -29.73 -14.01 41.90
CA ILE A 76 -29.95 -14.13 43.36
C ILE A 76 -29.99 -15.59 43.89
N ALA A 77 -28.85 -16.09 44.35
CA ALA A 77 -28.81 -17.15 45.36
C ALA A 77 -28.75 -16.49 46.75
N GLN A 78 -29.89 -16.39 47.41
CA GLN A 78 -29.95 -16.09 48.84
C GLN A 78 -29.73 -17.40 49.60
N GLU A 79 -28.70 -17.39 50.45
CA GLU A 79 -28.30 -18.42 51.42
C GLU A 79 -27.14 -19.36 51.00
N PHE A 80 -25.98 -19.08 51.58
CA PHE A 80 -24.85 -20.00 51.71
C PHE A 80 -24.77 -20.50 53.15
N SER A 81 -24.39 -21.76 53.34
CA SER A 81 -23.76 -22.23 54.57
C SER A 81 -22.55 -23.09 54.19
N PRO A 82 -21.32 -22.73 54.56
CA PRO A 82 -20.14 -23.45 54.16
C PRO A 82 -19.91 -24.64 55.09
N ALA A 83 -19.83 -25.86 54.54
CA ALA A 83 -19.05 -26.92 55.16
C ALA A 83 -17.66 -26.89 54.50
N ILE A 84 -16.59 -26.81 55.30
CA ILE A 84 -15.21 -26.79 54.81
C ILE A 84 -14.86 -28.19 54.31
N PRO A 85 -14.58 -28.42 53.00
CA PRO A 85 -14.07 -29.69 52.53
C PRO A 85 -12.53 -29.64 52.57
N GLU A 86 -11.91 -30.58 53.28
CA GLU A 86 -10.46 -30.79 53.15
C GLU A 86 -10.17 -31.43 51.79
N PRO A 87 -9.27 -30.85 50.96
CA PRO A 87 -8.94 -31.42 49.66
C PRO A 87 -8.13 -32.70 49.82
N THR A 88 -8.52 -33.77 49.12
CA THR A 88 -7.66 -34.94 48.96
C THR A 88 -6.52 -34.59 47.98
N PRO A 89 -5.25 -34.89 48.31
CA PRO A 89 -4.15 -34.64 47.40
C PRO A 89 -4.26 -35.60 46.21
N ILE A 90 -4.51 -35.05 45.02
CA ILE A 90 -4.39 -35.76 43.75
C ILE A 90 -2.90 -35.86 43.43
N ASN A 91 -2.41 -37.07 43.20
CA ASN A 91 -1.00 -37.29 42.86
C ASN A 91 -0.80 -36.97 41.38
N GLU A 92 -0.36 -35.75 41.08
CA GLU A 92 -0.08 -35.32 39.71
C GLU A 92 1.32 -35.76 39.29
N ILE A 93 1.39 -36.60 38.25
CA ILE A 93 2.64 -37.02 37.62
C ILE A 93 3.01 -35.93 36.62
N TRP A 94 4.01 -35.11 36.93
CA TRP A 94 4.50 -34.09 35.99
C TRP A 94 5.50 -34.71 35.01
N GLN A 95 5.09 -34.86 33.75
CA GLN A 95 6.03 -35.13 32.66
C GLN A 95 6.61 -33.80 32.18
N LYS A 96 7.86 -33.50 32.52
CA LYS A 96 8.61 -32.41 31.89
C LYS A 96 9.15 -32.90 30.55
N THR A 97 8.44 -32.64 29.47
CA THR A 97 9.04 -32.62 28.14
C THR A 97 9.84 -31.32 28.03
N GLN A 98 11.18 -31.41 27.98
CA GLN A 98 11.99 -30.31 27.51
C GLN A 98 11.79 -30.24 26.00
N ASP A 99 11.04 -29.23 25.57
CA ASP A 99 10.78 -28.96 24.16
C ASP A 99 12.04 -28.34 23.56
N LEU A 100 12.81 -29.17 22.85
CA LEU A 100 14.13 -28.85 22.31
C LEU A 100 14.05 -28.54 20.82
N THR A 101 13.14 -27.65 20.41
CA THR A 101 13.13 -27.06 19.05
C THR A 101 12.53 -25.65 19.06
N GLN A 102 13.12 -24.71 19.80
CA GLN A 102 13.00 -23.28 19.45
C GLN A 102 14.05 -22.97 18.38
N SER A 103 13.66 -23.10 17.12
CA SER A 103 14.38 -22.54 15.98
C SER A 103 13.44 -22.38 14.80
N SER A 104 12.65 -21.32 14.81
CA SER A 104 12.46 -20.51 13.61
C SER A 104 11.88 -19.16 14.02
N LEU A 105 12.49 -18.12 13.43
CA LEU A 105 12.14 -16.72 13.57
C LEU A 105 10.62 -16.50 13.47
N ASP A 106 10.07 -15.74 14.42
CA ASP A 106 8.78 -15.08 14.24
C ASP A 106 8.90 -14.10 13.07
N PHE A 107 8.52 -14.57 11.88
CA PHE A 107 8.06 -13.68 10.84
C PHE A 107 6.61 -13.36 11.17
N GLU A 108 6.36 -12.17 11.70
CA GLU A 108 5.06 -11.51 11.58
C GLU A 108 4.85 -11.23 10.09
N CYS A 109 4.39 -12.25 9.35
CA CYS A 109 3.72 -12.02 8.09
C CYS A 109 2.32 -11.55 8.46
N ASP A 110 2.08 -10.26 8.22
CA ASP A 110 0.75 -9.69 8.06
C ASP A 110 -0.15 -10.65 7.27
N GLN A 111 -1.40 -10.71 7.67
CA GLN A 111 -2.41 -11.65 7.20
C GLN A 111 -2.51 -11.64 5.67
N GLU A 112 -1.85 -12.60 5.01
CA GLU A 112 -2.22 -13.01 3.66
C GLU A 112 -3.58 -13.73 3.76
N PHE A 113 -4.63 -13.02 3.35
CA PHE A 113 -5.96 -13.56 3.19
C PHE A 113 -5.95 -14.63 2.08
N ASP A 114 -6.04 -15.89 2.50
CA ASP A 114 -6.11 -17.09 1.68
C ASP A 114 -7.45 -17.07 0.90
N VAL A 115 -7.41 -16.73 -0.39
CA VAL A 115 -8.55 -16.94 -1.29
C VAL A 115 -8.36 -18.32 -1.92
N GLU A 116 -9.06 -19.34 -1.41
CA GLU A 116 -9.52 -20.43 -2.26
C GLU A 116 -10.73 -21.19 -1.68
N GLN A 117 -11.88 -20.83 -2.27
CA GLN A 117 -13.09 -21.61 -2.56
C GLN A 117 -13.69 -22.46 -1.45
N GLY A 118 -14.77 -21.93 -0.85
CA GLY A 118 -15.68 -22.71 -0.03
C GLY A 118 -16.97 -22.05 0.42
N ASP A 119 -17.13 -20.73 0.31
CA ASP A 119 -18.43 -20.01 0.27
C ASP A 119 -18.09 -18.53 0.02
N VAL A 120 -18.13 -18.07 -1.23
CA VAL A 120 -17.56 -16.78 -1.62
C VAL A 120 -18.66 -15.73 -1.65
N ASN A 121 -18.77 -14.92 -0.59
CA ASN A 121 -19.24 -13.56 -0.74
C ASN A 121 -18.29 -12.88 -1.76
N ASN A 122 -18.81 -12.47 -2.92
CA ASN A 122 -18.05 -11.84 -4.02
C ASN A 122 -17.21 -10.62 -3.60
N GLU A 123 -17.43 -10.09 -2.40
CA GLU A 123 -16.81 -8.88 -1.85
C GLU A 123 -15.32 -9.04 -1.51
N ALA A 124 -14.89 -10.22 -1.02
CA ALA A 124 -13.50 -10.40 -0.58
C ALA A 124 -12.49 -10.40 -1.75
N GLY A 125 -12.85 -11.03 -2.87
CA GLY A 125 -12.02 -11.02 -4.10
C GLY A 125 -12.02 -9.66 -4.79
N ALA A 126 -13.14 -8.91 -4.71
CA ALA A 126 -13.23 -7.56 -5.25
C ALA A 126 -12.30 -6.58 -4.51
N LYS A 127 -12.22 -6.67 -3.17
CA LYS A 127 -11.33 -5.83 -2.36
C LYS A 127 -9.86 -6.03 -2.67
N VAL A 128 -9.41 -7.28 -2.87
CA VAL A 128 -8.02 -7.58 -3.25
C VAL A 128 -7.68 -6.95 -4.60
N ARG A 129 -8.55 -7.13 -5.60
CA ARG A 129 -8.37 -6.52 -6.93
C ARG A 129 -8.28 -5.00 -6.88
N VAL A 130 -9.16 -4.37 -6.10
CA VAL A 130 -9.16 -2.90 -5.95
C VAL A 130 -7.89 -2.43 -5.24
N LYS A 131 -7.44 -3.16 -4.21
CA LYS A 131 -6.19 -2.86 -3.50
C LYS A 131 -4.97 -2.90 -4.43
N GLU A 132 -4.80 -3.98 -5.19
CA GLU A 132 -3.70 -4.12 -6.16
C GLU A 132 -3.70 -2.96 -7.17
N LYS A 133 -4.89 -2.58 -7.65
CA LYS A 133 -5.04 -1.47 -8.59
C LYS A 133 -4.71 -0.11 -7.97
N LEU A 134 -5.08 0.11 -6.71
CA LEU A 134 -4.73 1.33 -5.96
C LEU A 134 -3.21 1.42 -5.74
N GLU A 135 -2.56 0.30 -5.40
CA GLU A 135 -1.10 0.24 -5.24
C GLU A 135 -0.37 0.53 -6.55
N GLU A 136 -0.84 -0.03 -7.67
CA GLU A 136 -0.30 0.28 -9.00
C GLU A 136 -0.42 1.78 -9.32
N LEU A 137 -1.58 2.36 -9.04
CA LEU A 137 -1.87 3.77 -9.25
C LEU A 137 -0.98 4.68 -8.37
N ILE A 138 -0.71 4.29 -7.13
CA ILE A 138 0.24 5.00 -6.25
C ILE A 138 1.65 4.91 -6.83
N ALA A 139 2.10 3.73 -7.26
CA ALA A 139 3.41 3.54 -7.89
C ALA A 139 3.59 4.40 -9.15
N GLN A 140 2.54 4.54 -9.97
CA GLN A 140 2.55 5.45 -11.13
C GLN A 140 2.70 6.93 -10.70
N THR A 141 2.07 7.31 -9.58
CA THR A 141 2.16 8.67 -9.03
C THR A 141 3.58 8.94 -8.53
N GLU A 142 4.19 7.98 -7.84
CA GLU A 142 5.57 8.04 -7.38
C GLU A 142 6.56 8.17 -8.53
N GLN A 143 6.39 7.37 -9.59
CA GLN A 143 7.20 7.50 -10.81
C GLN A 143 7.07 8.90 -11.41
N GLY A 144 5.85 9.45 -11.49
CA GLY A 144 5.63 10.82 -11.93
C GLY A 144 6.34 11.86 -11.06
N ALA A 145 6.37 11.67 -9.74
CA ALA A 145 7.11 12.56 -8.84
C ALA A 145 8.63 12.46 -9.02
N VAL A 146 9.15 11.27 -9.34
CA VAL A 146 10.58 11.09 -9.66
C VAL A 146 10.93 11.81 -10.96
N GLU A 147 10.08 11.75 -11.99
CA GLU A 147 10.26 12.51 -13.24
C GLU A 147 10.33 14.02 -12.96
N ILE A 148 9.45 14.53 -12.10
CA ILE A 148 9.45 15.94 -11.66
C ILE A 148 10.73 16.29 -10.92
N ALA A 149 11.15 15.44 -9.98
CA ALA A 149 12.35 15.65 -9.19
C ALA A 149 13.62 15.62 -10.06
N GLN A 150 13.63 14.84 -11.14
CA GLN A 150 14.72 14.83 -12.10
C GLN A 150 14.76 16.12 -12.94
N ALA A 151 13.60 16.61 -13.38
CA ALA A 151 13.53 17.88 -14.12
C ALA A 151 13.98 19.07 -13.25
N LEU A 152 13.59 19.07 -11.97
CA LEU A 152 13.89 20.14 -11.01
C LEU A 152 15.18 19.89 -10.19
N HIS A 153 16.07 19.01 -10.65
CA HIS A 153 17.20 18.54 -9.86
C HIS A 153 18.11 19.68 -9.37
N ASP A 154 18.39 20.66 -10.23
CA ASP A 154 19.29 21.78 -9.92
C ASP A 154 18.72 22.68 -8.82
N GLN A 155 17.41 22.91 -8.85
CA GLN A 155 16.68 23.73 -7.88
C GLN A 155 16.53 23.00 -6.54
N ILE A 156 16.35 21.68 -6.58
CA ILE A 156 16.36 20.82 -5.38
C ILE A 156 17.76 20.82 -4.75
N ALA A 157 18.83 20.73 -5.55
CA ALA A 157 20.21 20.76 -5.06
C ALA A 157 20.57 22.10 -4.38
N LYS A 158 20.00 23.21 -4.85
CA LYS A 158 20.11 24.53 -4.20
C LYS A 158 19.25 24.66 -2.93
N GLY A 159 18.35 23.71 -2.69
CA GLY A 159 17.44 23.70 -1.55
C GLY A 159 16.33 24.76 -1.66
N GLU A 160 15.97 25.16 -2.87
CA GLU A 160 14.88 26.11 -3.17
C GLU A 160 13.53 25.40 -3.27
N ILE A 161 13.56 24.13 -3.73
CA ILE A 161 12.39 23.28 -3.96
C ILE A 161 12.56 21.95 -3.21
N GLU A 162 11.46 21.45 -2.65
CA GLU A 162 11.35 20.09 -2.12
C GLU A 162 10.15 19.40 -2.78
N VAL A 163 10.31 18.14 -3.18
CA VAL A 163 9.22 17.33 -3.74
C VAL A 163 8.97 16.16 -2.79
N GLU A 164 7.73 15.98 -2.37
CA GLU A 164 7.29 14.87 -1.53
C GLU A 164 6.04 14.22 -2.15
N THR A 165 5.95 12.90 -2.04
CA THR A 165 4.76 12.14 -2.41
C THR A 165 4.05 11.64 -1.15
N ARG A 166 2.72 11.74 -1.14
CA ARG A 166 1.86 11.14 -0.11
C ARG A 166 0.65 10.50 -0.76
N GLY A 167 0.62 9.17 -0.82
CA GLY A 167 -0.41 8.44 -1.56
C GLY A 167 -0.49 8.92 -3.01
N ARG A 168 -1.66 9.46 -3.40
CA ARG A 168 -1.91 10.04 -4.74
C ARG A 168 -1.77 11.56 -4.81
N LYS A 169 -1.04 12.16 -3.87
CA LYS A 169 -0.69 13.58 -3.84
C LYS A 169 0.79 13.77 -4.14
N ILE A 170 1.11 14.66 -5.08
CA ILE A 170 2.45 15.17 -5.29
C ILE A 170 2.50 16.57 -4.69
N ILE A 171 3.35 16.78 -3.68
CA ILE A 171 3.50 18.04 -2.96
C ILE A 171 4.83 18.65 -3.38
N ILE A 172 4.79 19.76 -4.09
CA ILE A 172 5.97 20.54 -4.48
C ILE A 172 6.02 21.76 -3.55
N ARG A 173 7.01 21.82 -2.68
CA ARG A 173 7.21 22.93 -1.75
C ARG A 173 8.24 23.90 -2.28
N ILE A 174 7.82 25.13 -2.46
CA ILE A 174 8.61 26.23 -2.97
C ILE A 174 8.93 27.15 -1.80
N ARG A 175 10.21 27.25 -1.44
CA ARG A 175 10.63 28.17 -0.37
C ARG A 175 10.51 29.62 -0.84
N GLU A 176 10.15 30.53 0.06
CA GLU A 176 10.06 31.96 -0.28
C GLU A 176 11.41 32.54 -0.71
N LYS A 177 12.50 32.12 -0.05
CA LYS A 177 13.85 32.62 -0.29
C LYS A 177 14.32 32.16 -1.67
N GLY A 178 14.43 33.10 -2.61
CA GLY A 178 14.80 32.84 -4.00
C GLY A 178 13.62 32.97 -4.97
N SER A 179 12.42 32.64 -4.52
CA SER A 179 11.21 32.62 -5.37
C SER A 179 10.47 33.96 -5.40
N PHE A 180 10.44 34.70 -4.28
CA PHE A 180 9.73 35.98 -4.18
C PHE A 180 10.64 37.11 -3.71
N LYS A 181 10.29 38.34 -4.10
CA LYS A 181 10.88 39.55 -3.50
C LYS A 181 10.44 39.68 -2.04
N THR A 182 11.29 40.28 -1.21
CA THR A 182 11.01 40.45 0.23
C THR A 182 9.70 41.20 0.47
N ALA A 183 8.83 40.63 1.31
CA ALA A 183 7.51 41.17 1.63
C ALA A 183 6.62 41.48 0.41
N SER A 184 6.88 40.82 -0.72
CA SER A 184 6.11 40.94 -1.95
C SER A 184 5.44 39.60 -2.31
N ALA A 185 4.41 39.69 -3.15
CA ALA A 185 3.81 38.56 -3.85
C ALA A 185 4.38 38.38 -5.27
N GLU A 186 5.24 39.30 -5.73
CA GLU A 186 5.89 39.19 -7.04
C GLU A 186 7.01 38.16 -7.00
N LEU A 187 6.99 37.29 -8.01
CA LEU A 187 8.04 36.31 -8.27
C LEU A 187 9.33 37.01 -8.73
N ASN A 188 10.46 36.36 -8.48
CA ASN A 188 11.73 36.75 -9.05
C ASN A 188 11.85 36.25 -10.50
N ASP A 189 12.64 36.95 -11.30
CA ASP A 189 12.77 36.65 -12.73
C ASP A 189 13.34 35.25 -12.97
N ASP A 190 14.35 34.85 -12.17
CA ASP A 190 14.97 33.52 -12.22
C ASP A 190 13.99 32.38 -11.91
N TYR A 191 12.82 32.69 -11.34
CA TYR A 191 11.83 31.69 -10.92
C TYR A 191 10.79 31.38 -12.00
N TYR A 192 10.70 32.19 -13.06
CA TYR A 192 9.79 31.90 -14.17
C TYR A 192 10.17 30.60 -14.91
N ASP A 193 11.46 30.35 -15.11
CA ASP A 193 11.95 29.12 -15.76
C ASP A 193 11.53 27.86 -14.98
N VAL A 194 11.58 27.93 -13.64
CA VAL A 194 11.15 26.85 -12.75
C VAL A 194 9.64 26.60 -12.87
N ILE A 195 8.84 27.67 -12.91
CA ILE A 195 7.39 27.55 -13.07
C ILE A 195 7.04 26.97 -14.44
N ASP A 196 7.80 27.28 -15.48
CA ASP A 196 7.62 26.71 -16.81
C ASP A 196 7.93 25.19 -16.83
N GLU A 197 8.97 24.73 -16.13
CA GLU A 197 9.25 23.30 -15.95
C GLU A 197 8.10 22.58 -15.22
N ILE A 198 7.57 23.18 -14.15
CA ILE A 198 6.40 22.64 -13.44
C ILE A 198 5.16 22.64 -14.36
N ARG A 199 5.00 23.66 -15.20
CA ARG A 199 3.88 23.76 -16.14
C ARG A 199 3.89 22.59 -17.14
N GLU A 200 5.06 22.22 -17.67
CA GLU A 200 5.16 21.08 -18.59
C GLU A 200 4.73 19.76 -17.95
N VAL A 201 5.10 19.55 -16.70
CA VAL A 201 4.66 18.37 -15.93
C VAL A 201 3.14 18.40 -15.74
N LEU A 202 2.57 19.54 -15.36
CA LEU A 202 1.11 19.68 -15.16
C LEU A 202 0.30 19.46 -16.44
N ARG A 203 0.90 19.71 -17.61
CA ARG A 203 0.31 19.35 -18.91
C ARG A 203 0.28 17.84 -19.13
N ALA A 204 1.37 17.16 -18.79
CA ALA A 204 1.49 15.71 -19.00
C ALA A 204 0.62 14.88 -18.05
N LYS A 205 0.37 15.37 -16.82
CA LYS A 205 -0.34 14.62 -15.78
C LYS A 205 -1.70 15.28 -15.44
N PRO A 206 -2.84 14.57 -15.59
CA PRO A 206 -4.15 15.05 -15.15
C PRO A 206 -4.25 15.06 -13.61
N GLY A 207 -5.19 15.85 -13.07
CA GLY A 207 -5.42 16.00 -11.62
C GLY A 207 -5.83 17.43 -11.21
N LYS A 208 -6.44 17.58 -10.03
CA LYS A 208 -6.72 18.89 -9.42
C LYS A 208 -5.43 19.46 -8.84
N VAL A 209 -5.21 20.76 -8.98
CA VAL A 209 -3.99 21.46 -8.54
C VAL A 209 -4.38 22.47 -7.47
N PHE A 210 -3.83 22.32 -6.27
CA PHE A 210 -4.03 23.25 -5.17
C PHE A 210 -2.76 24.07 -5.01
N VAL A 211 -2.89 25.39 -4.98
CA VAL A 211 -1.77 26.31 -4.73
C VAL A 211 -2.01 26.96 -3.38
N GLU A 212 -1.15 26.64 -2.42
CA GLU A 212 -1.33 26.96 -1.01
C GLU A 212 -0.21 27.88 -0.53
N GLY A 213 -0.57 29.09 -0.10
CA GLY A 213 0.38 30.06 0.42
C GLY A 213 0.51 29.97 1.94
N HIS A 214 1.74 29.98 2.45
CA HIS A 214 2.01 29.99 3.89
C HIS A 214 3.01 31.08 4.29
N THR A 215 2.88 31.56 5.53
CA THR A 215 3.78 32.53 6.17
C THR A 215 4.35 31.98 7.47
N ASP A 216 5.27 32.74 8.07
CA ASP A 216 5.61 32.56 9.47
C ASP A 216 4.61 33.32 10.36
N ASN A 217 4.79 33.18 11.67
CA ASN A 217 3.95 33.82 12.68
C ASN A 217 4.32 35.29 12.97
N ILE A 218 5.19 35.91 12.17
CA ILE A 218 5.51 37.33 12.35
C ILE A 218 4.41 38.13 11.65
N PRO A 219 3.64 38.97 12.38
CA PRO A 219 2.63 39.79 11.74
C PRO A 219 3.27 40.79 10.78
N ILE A 220 2.73 40.91 9.57
CA ILE A 220 3.09 41.96 8.62
C ILE A 220 1.98 42.98 8.50
N THR A 221 2.37 44.23 8.31
CA THR A 221 1.47 45.32 7.89
C THR A 221 2.24 46.18 6.91
N THR A 222 1.86 46.13 5.64
CA THR A 222 2.47 46.92 4.56
C THR A 222 1.40 47.74 3.85
N ALA A 223 1.80 48.68 2.98
CA ALA A 223 0.84 49.45 2.19
C ALA A 223 -0.01 48.56 1.25
N ARG A 224 0.51 47.39 0.83
CA ARG A 224 -0.15 46.46 -0.10
C ARG A 224 -0.88 45.31 0.61
N PHE A 225 -0.36 44.86 1.75
CA PHE A 225 -0.90 43.70 2.50
C PHE A 225 -1.21 44.08 3.94
N ARG A 226 -2.47 43.90 4.33
CA ARG A 226 -2.99 44.21 5.67
C ARG A 226 -2.61 43.16 6.71
N SER A 227 -2.38 41.92 6.28
CA SER A 227 -2.04 40.79 7.15
C SER A 227 -1.37 39.66 6.38
N ASN A 228 -0.88 38.66 7.10
CA ASN A 228 -0.30 37.43 6.54
C ASN A 228 -1.29 36.65 5.66
N TRP A 229 -2.60 36.75 5.93
CA TRP A 229 -3.64 36.16 5.09
C TRP A 229 -3.63 36.73 3.68
N GLU A 230 -3.45 38.04 3.55
CA GLU A 230 -3.45 38.71 2.26
C GLU A 230 -2.14 38.43 1.50
N LEU A 231 -1.00 38.39 2.19
CA LEU A 231 0.28 38.05 1.56
C LEU A 231 0.32 36.60 1.07
N SER A 232 -0.06 35.64 1.92
CA SER A 232 -0.09 34.22 1.54
C SER A 232 -1.02 33.97 0.36
N SER A 233 -2.25 34.50 0.41
CA SER A 233 -3.22 34.37 -0.68
C SER A 233 -2.70 35.02 -1.97
N SER A 234 -2.11 36.22 -1.89
CA SER A 234 -1.57 36.91 -3.07
C SER A 234 -0.39 36.18 -3.70
N ARG A 235 0.47 35.55 -2.91
CA ARG A 235 1.57 34.71 -3.41
C ARG A 235 1.05 33.47 -4.12
N ALA A 236 0.07 32.79 -3.52
CA ALA A 236 -0.58 31.64 -4.13
C ALA A 236 -1.25 32.01 -5.46
N VAL A 237 -1.95 33.15 -5.52
CA VAL A 237 -2.53 33.69 -6.76
C VAL A 237 -1.46 33.98 -7.80
N SER A 238 -0.33 34.56 -7.41
CA SER A 238 0.75 34.89 -8.35
C SER A 238 1.35 33.63 -8.99
N VAL A 239 1.60 32.59 -8.19
CA VAL A 239 2.06 31.29 -8.69
C VAL A 239 1.02 30.62 -9.57
N ALA A 240 -0.24 30.58 -9.14
CA ALA A 240 -1.33 29.97 -9.91
C ALA A 240 -1.52 30.67 -11.26
N HIS A 241 -1.49 32.00 -11.29
CA HIS A 241 -1.62 32.78 -12.53
C HIS A 241 -0.48 32.46 -13.50
N GLU A 242 0.74 32.30 -13.02
CA GLU A 242 1.86 31.87 -13.86
C GLU A 242 1.69 30.42 -14.33
N LEU A 243 1.21 29.50 -13.49
CA LEU A 243 0.96 28.11 -13.92
C LEU A 243 -0.17 28.00 -14.96
N MET A 244 -1.19 28.85 -14.87
CA MET A 244 -2.35 28.86 -15.78
C MET A 244 -2.02 29.39 -17.19
N LYS A 245 -0.86 30.02 -17.38
CA LYS A 245 -0.42 30.44 -18.72
C LYS A 245 -0.31 29.22 -19.65
N ASP A 246 -0.33 29.48 -20.95
CA ASP A 246 -0.19 28.48 -22.02
C ASP A 246 -1.25 27.36 -22.04
N GLY A 247 -2.47 27.69 -21.61
CA GLY A 247 -3.66 26.89 -21.92
C GLY A 247 -3.99 25.75 -20.97
N ILE A 248 -3.44 25.74 -19.74
CA ILE A 248 -3.92 24.81 -18.72
C ILE A 248 -5.34 25.21 -18.30
N ASN A 249 -6.25 24.24 -18.21
CA ASN A 249 -7.63 24.49 -17.82
C ASN A 249 -7.70 25.06 -16.39
N GLU A 250 -8.20 26.30 -16.27
CA GLU A 250 -8.36 27.02 -15.00
C GLU A 250 -9.23 26.27 -13.99
N ARG A 251 -10.17 25.43 -14.45
CA ARG A 251 -11.04 24.63 -13.58
C ARG A 251 -10.29 23.56 -12.78
N ARG A 252 -9.04 23.26 -13.14
CA ARG A 252 -8.19 22.35 -12.37
C ARG A 252 -7.64 22.98 -11.10
N PHE A 253 -7.64 24.30 -10.98
CA PHE A 253 -6.94 25.00 -9.92
C PHE A 253 -7.86 25.41 -8.77
N ALA A 254 -7.37 25.21 -7.56
CA ALA A 254 -7.86 25.81 -6.34
C ALA A 254 -6.72 26.57 -5.66
N ILE A 255 -7.02 27.74 -5.11
CA ILE A 255 -6.01 28.63 -4.52
C ILE A 255 -6.42 28.93 -3.09
N ALA A 256 -5.50 28.71 -2.14
CA ALA A 256 -5.74 28.97 -0.74
C ALA A 256 -4.55 29.71 -0.10
N GLY A 257 -4.84 30.59 0.85
CA GLY A 257 -3.83 31.21 1.71
C GLY A 257 -4.08 30.81 3.15
N TYR A 258 -3.11 30.17 3.80
CA TYR A 258 -3.23 29.66 5.16
C TYR A 258 -2.55 30.54 6.22
N ALA A 259 -1.88 31.62 5.81
CA ALA A 259 -1.07 32.44 6.71
C ALA A 259 -0.12 31.56 7.56
N ASP A 260 -0.15 31.69 8.88
CA ASP A 260 0.67 30.97 9.85
C ASP A 260 -0.06 29.80 10.54
N THR A 261 -1.27 29.46 10.10
CA THR A 261 -2.13 28.46 10.76
C THR A 261 -1.64 27.02 10.59
N VAL A 262 -0.92 26.74 9.50
CA VAL A 262 -0.36 25.41 9.18
C VAL A 262 1.17 25.51 9.06
N PRO A 263 1.90 25.55 10.19
CA PRO A 263 3.37 25.56 10.19
C PRO A 263 3.94 24.14 9.98
N LEU A 264 4.98 24.00 9.14
CA LEU A 264 5.73 22.73 9.00
C LEU A 264 6.59 22.46 10.24
N VAL A 265 7.17 23.52 10.78
CA VAL A 265 8.09 23.47 11.92
C VAL A 265 7.75 24.57 12.93
N ALA A 266 8.12 24.37 14.20
CA ALA A 266 7.86 25.38 15.22
C ALA A 266 8.52 26.73 14.88
N ASN A 267 7.80 27.84 15.03
CA ASN A 267 8.26 29.21 14.72
C ASN A 267 9.27 29.80 15.75
N ASN A 268 10.15 28.96 16.31
CA ASN A 268 11.08 29.29 17.39
C ASN A 268 12.46 29.79 16.90
N SER A 269 12.82 29.57 15.64
CA SER A 269 14.10 29.97 15.04
C SER A 269 13.89 30.73 13.73
N ARG A 270 14.83 31.60 13.36
CA ARG A 270 14.84 32.29 12.06
C ARG A 270 14.84 31.29 10.91
N ASP A 271 15.57 30.19 11.05
CA ASP A 271 15.65 29.13 10.04
C ASP A 271 14.29 28.44 9.87
N ASN A 272 13.67 28.03 11.00
CA ASN A 272 12.34 27.42 10.99
C ASN A 272 11.27 28.33 10.40
N ARG A 273 11.28 29.62 10.74
CA ARG A 273 10.38 30.60 10.12
C ARG A 273 10.59 30.68 8.61
N SER A 274 11.84 30.60 8.14
CA SER A 274 12.14 30.58 6.71
C SER A 274 11.60 29.34 6.01
N ARG A 275 11.54 28.19 6.69
CA ARG A 275 10.91 26.97 6.16
C ARG A 275 9.38 27.08 6.12
N ASN A 276 8.78 27.80 7.06
CA ASN A 276 7.33 28.01 7.10
C ASN A 276 6.83 29.03 6.06
N ARG A 277 7.68 29.98 5.63
CA ARG A 277 7.39 30.87 4.50
C ARG A 277 7.62 30.12 3.18
N ARG A 278 6.57 29.45 2.70
CA ARG A 278 6.58 28.66 1.46
C ARG A 278 5.28 28.80 0.68
N VAL A 279 5.32 28.37 -0.57
CA VAL A 279 4.13 28.06 -1.36
C VAL A 279 4.16 26.57 -1.67
N GLU A 280 3.07 25.86 -1.44
CA GLU A 280 2.93 24.46 -1.77
C GLU A 280 2.05 24.33 -3.01
N ILE A 281 2.50 23.55 -3.99
CA ILE A 281 1.70 23.14 -5.13
C ILE A 281 1.38 21.67 -4.91
N VAL A 282 0.11 21.37 -4.65
CA VAL A 282 -0.37 20.01 -4.39
C VAL A 282 -1.14 19.53 -5.60
N ILE A 283 -0.62 18.51 -6.26
CA ILE A 283 -1.28 17.86 -7.39
C ILE A 283 -1.99 16.63 -6.85
N GLN A 284 -3.32 16.66 -6.87
CA GLN A 284 -4.17 15.56 -6.43
C GLN A 284 -4.69 14.79 -7.63
N GLN A 285 -4.36 13.50 -7.70
CA GLN A 285 -4.83 12.61 -8.75
C GLN A 285 -6.03 11.81 -8.26
N GLY A 286 -7.19 12.04 -8.87
CA GLY A 286 -8.41 11.30 -8.56
C GLY A 286 -8.32 9.82 -8.92
N LEU A 287 -9.31 9.06 -8.46
CA LEU A 287 -9.50 7.64 -8.76
C LEU A 287 -10.49 7.41 -9.92
N ASP A 288 -11.38 8.38 -10.16
CA ASP A 288 -12.61 8.25 -10.97
C ASP A 288 -12.34 7.91 -12.45
N GLU A 289 -11.22 8.33 -13.03
CA GLU A 289 -10.88 7.97 -14.43
C GLU A 289 -10.33 6.55 -14.59
N SER A 290 -9.94 5.89 -13.50
CA SER A 290 -9.13 4.66 -13.53
C SER A 290 -9.81 3.43 -12.96
N LEU A 291 -10.85 3.61 -12.14
CA LEU A 291 -11.61 2.55 -11.47
C LEU A 291 -13.02 2.45 -12.08
N SER A 292 -13.64 1.26 -12.01
CA SER A 292 -15.03 1.13 -12.46
C SER A 292 -15.98 1.76 -11.45
N ASP A 293 -17.18 2.17 -11.89
CA ASP A 293 -18.22 2.69 -10.99
C ASP A 293 -18.57 1.70 -9.86
N GLU A 294 -18.40 0.39 -10.10
CA GLU A 294 -18.60 -0.66 -9.09
C GLU A 294 -17.47 -0.65 -8.03
N ASP A 295 -16.21 -0.49 -8.47
CA ASP A 295 -15.05 -0.42 -7.57
C ASP A 295 -15.09 0.86 -6.73
N VAL A 296 -15.53 1.98 -7.32
CA VAL A 296 -15.72 3.25 -6.61
C VAL A 296 -16.79 3.12 -5.53
N LYS A 297 -17.93 2.49 -5.83
CA LYS A 297 -18.98 2.23 -4.83
C LYS A 297 -18.50 1.32 -3.71
N LEU A 298 -17.77 0.25 -4.04
CA LEU A 298 -17.19 -0.65 -3.04
C LEU A 298 -16.24 0.11 -2.10
N LEU A 299 -15.43 1.03 -2.63
CA LEU A 299 -14.53 1.85 -1.83
C LEU A 299 -15.27 2.87 -0.94
N GLN A 300 -16.39 3.42 -1.42
CA GLN A 300 -17.21 4.35 -0.66
C GLN A 300 -17.94 3.67 0.50
N GLU A 301 -18.46 2.45 0.28
CA GLU A 301 -19.26 1.72 1.27
C GLU A 301 -18.41 0.95 2.28
N GLU A 302 -17.30 0.33 1.83
CA GLU A 302 -16.51 -0.60 2.66
C GLU A 302 -14.99 -0.40 2.56
N GLY A 303 -14.53 0.64 1.86
CA GLY A 303 -13.11 0.89 1.60
C GLY A 303 -12.37 1.72 2.65
N SER A 304 -13.02 2.14 3.75
CA SER A 304 -12.39 3.03 4.74
C SER A 304 -11.09 2.47 5.30
N ASP A 305 -11.03 1.17 5.54
CA ASP A 305 -9.86 0.49 6.08
C ASP A 305 -8.75 0.40 5.02
N LEU A 306 -9.08 0.04 3.77
CA LEU A 306 -8.15 0.01 2.65
C LEU A 306 -7.53 1.39 2.34
N LEU A 307 -8.35 2.43 2.37
CA LEU A 307 -7.91 3.80 2.14
C LEU A 307 -6.99 4.28 3.26
N ARG A 308 -7.31 3.94 4.51
CA ARG A 308 -6.44 4.25 5.66
C ARG A 308 -5.10 3.53 5.58
N ASP A 309 -5.08 2.26 5.18
CA ASP A 309 -3.86 1.47 5.04
C ASP A 309 -2.92 2.05 3.96
N LEU A 310 -3.50 2.62 2.90
CA LEU A 310 -2.76 3.24 1.80
C LEU A 310 -2.49 4.75 1.98
N ASP A 311 -2.77 5.31 3.17
CA ASP A 311 -2.67 6.75 3.48
C ASP A 311 -3.41 7.65 2.47
N LEU A 312 -4.53 7.13 1.97
CA LEU A 312 -5.42 7.75 1.00
C LEU A 312 -6.58 8.41 1.74
N ASP A 313 -6.59 9.74 1.76
CA ASP A 313 -7.65 10.48 2.43
C ASP A 313 -8.95 10.54 1.56
N PRO A 314 -10.09 10.01 2.07
CA PRO A 314 -11.30 9.75 1.28
C PRO A 314 -12.01 11.01 0.78
N GLU A 315 -11.81 12.15 1.45
CA GLU A 315 -12.60 13.37 1.20
C GLU A 315 -12.42 13.90 -0.23
N TYR A 316 -11.20 13.81 -0.80
CA TYR A 316 -10.90 14.31 -2.14
C TYR A 316 -10.89 13.21 -3.23
N LEU A 317 -10.83 11.94 -2.85
CA LEU A 317 -10.74 10.81 -3.79
C LEU A 317 -12.03 10.57 -4.56
N PHE A 318 -13.16 10.91 -3.92
CA PHE A 318 -14.52 10.74 -4.45
C PHE A 318 -15.22 12.07 -4.74
N ASP A 319 -14.47 13.18 -4.71
CA ASP A 319 -15.01 14.53 -4.69
C ASP A 319 -15.54 14.96 -6.07
N LEU A 320 -16.77 14.50 -6.30
CA LEU A 320 -17.91 14.98 -7.08
C LEU A 320 -17.67 15.35 -8.54
N LYS A 321 -18.41 14.65 -9.41
CA LYS A 321 -18.57 14.98 -10.83
C LYS A 321 -18.99 16.46 -10.95
N PRO A 322 -18.43 17.23 -11.90
CA PRO A 322 -18.80 18.64 -12.10
C PRO A 322 -20.31 18.90 -12.29
N ASP A 323 -21.07 17.86 -12.65
CA ASP A 323 -22.51 17.91 -12.91
C ASP A 323 -23.38 17.81 -11.64
N GLU A 324 -22.82 17.57 -10.45
CA GLU A 324 -23.59 17.42 -9.19
C GLU A 324 -23.62 18.70 -8.32
N ILE A 325 -23.13 19.83 -8.83
CA ILE A 325 -23.13 21.13 -8.11
C ILE A 325 -24.16 22.13 -8.69
N PHE A 326 -25.12 21.67 -9.52
CA PHE A 326 -26.24 22.50 -9.98
C PHE A 326 -27.60 21.82 -9.84
#